data_AF-A0AAU5Y9T3-F1
#
_entry.id   AF-A0AAU5Y9T3-F1
#
_cell.length_a   1.000
_cell.length_b   1.000
_cell.length_c   1.000
_cell.angle_alpha   90.00
_cell.angle_beta   90.00
_cell.angle_gamma   90.00
#
_symmetry.space_group_name_H-M   'P 1'
#
loop_
_entity.id
_entity.type
_entity.pdbx_description
1 polymer ?
#
loop_
_entity_poly.entity_id
_entity_poly.type
_entity_poly.pdbx_seq_one_letter_code
_entity_poly.pdbx_strand_id
1 'polypeptide(L)'
;MATSPPPASSNPRSLHPGDLDLIVYSLREWMRLALTGNPTVLLPLFVAGHEIVRITELGHELRANATKIVSRQAGLRFAGYLRTLVRGGSCGPTARPEVVSVEQG
;
A
#
# COMPACT_ATOMS: atom_id res chain seq x y z
N MET A 1 45.02 -27.71 2.42
CA MET A 1 43.87 -27.94 1.51
C MET A 1 42.68 -27.24 2.14
N ALA A 2 42.54 -25.92 1.90
CA ALA A 2 41.55 -25.08 2.56
C ALA A 2 40.26 -25.05 1.73
N THR A 3 39.18 -25.56 2.29
CA THR A 3 37.84 -25.54 1.71
C THR A 3 37.34 -24.09 1.66
N SER A 4 37.14 -23.58 0.45
CA SER A 4 36.52 -22.27 0.20
C SER A 4 35.12 -22.24 0.80
N PRO A 5 34.70 -21.17 1.51
CA PRO A 5 33.32 -21.03 1.96
C PRO A 5 32.38 -20.92 0.74
N PRO A 6 31.13 -21.45 0.84
CA PRO A 6 30.15 -21.31 -0.23
C PRO A 6 29.80 -19.82 -0.43
N PRO A 7 29.54 -19.38 -1.68
CA PRO A 7 29.13 -18.01 -1.91
C PRO A 7 27.83 -17.73 -1.15
N ALA A 8 27.79 -16.59 -0.46
CA ALA A 8 26.58 -16.11 0.19
C ALA A 8 25.44 -16.10 -0.84
N SER A 9 24.45 -16.97 -0.62
CA SER A 9 23.18 -16.96 -1.34
C SER A 9 22.60 -15.55 -1.27
N SER A 10 22.66 -14.81 -2.37
CA SER A 10 22.05 -13.51 -2.53
C SER A 10 20.55 -13.65 -2.34
N ASN A 11 20.08 -13.24 -1.16
CA ASN A 11 18.66 -13.09 -0.89
C ASN A 11 18.13 -11.97 -1.80
N PRO A 12 17.16 -12.20 -2.70
CA PRO A 12 16.78 -11.25 -3.77
C PRO A 12 15.97 -10.03 -3.29
N ARG A 13 16.08 -9.62 -2.02
CA ARG A 13 15.43 -8.40 -1.51
C ARG A 13 16.44 -7.30 -1.21
N SER A 14 17.33 -7.02 -2.15
CA SER A 14 18.02 -5.74 -2.19
C SER A 14 17.05 -4.69 -2.75
N LEU A 15 16.35 -3.97 -1.87
CA LEU A 15 15.49 -2.86 -2.28
C LEU A 15 16.39 -1.75 -2.88
N HIS A 16 16.38 -1.63 -4.20
CA HIS A 16 17.16 -0.59 -4.90
C HIS A 16 16.44 0.76 -4.77
N PRO A 17 17.16 1.89 -4.69
CA PRO A 17 16.54 3.22 -4.75
C PRO A 17 15.70 3.38 -6.04
N GLY A 18 14.38 3.39 -5.89
CA GLY A 18 13.43 3.46 -7.03
C GLY A 18 12.57 2.21 -7.22
N ASP A 19 12.80 1.15 -6.44
CA ASP A 19 11.93 -0.03 -6.46
C ASP A 19 10.62 0.26 -5.72
N LEU A 20 9.49 -0.09 -6.35
CA LEU A 20 8.15 0.17 -5.82
C LEU A 20 7.74 -0.98 -4.89
N ASP A 21 7.53 -0.66 -3.61
CA ASP A 21 6.99 -1.62 -2.65
C ASP A 21 5.53 -1.98 -3.00
N LEU A 22 5.35 -3.07 -3.73
CA LEU A 22 4.05 -3.62 -4.07
C LEU A 22 3.65 -4.70 -3.08
N ILE A 23 2.53 -4.49 -2.39
CA ILE A 23 1.93 -5.50 -1.51
C ILE A 23 0.77 -6.16 -2.25
N VAL A 24 0.85 -7.48 -2.42
CA VAL A 24 -0.22 -8.28 -3.02
C VAL A 24 -0.91 -9.09 -1.94
N TYR A 25 -2.23 -8.94 -1.83
CA TYR A 25 -3.08 -9.72 -0.95
C TYR A 25 -3.95 -10.69 -1.76
N SER A 26 -4.24 -11.86 -1.18
CA SER A 26 -5.37 -12.65 -1.65
C SER A 26 -6.68 -11.88 -1.41
N LEU A 27 -7.71 -12.11 -2.23
CA LEU A 27 -9.00 -11.46 -2.04
C LEU A 27 -9.57 -11.69 -0.64
N ARG A 28 -9.39 -12.89 -0.08
CA ARG A 28 -9.84 -13.23 1.27
C ARG A 28 -9.14 -12.38 2.34
N GLU A 29 -7.82 -12.24 2.24
CA GLU A 29 -7.06 -11.41 3.19
C GLU A 29 -7.43 -9.95 3.06
N TRP A 30 -7.53 -9.47 1.82
CA TRP A 30 -7.96 -8.12 1.53
C TRP A 30 -9.36 -7.83 2.11
N MET A 31 -10.31 -8.76 1.97
CA MET A 31 -11.66 -8.63 2.52
C MET A 31 -11.66 -8.52 4.04
N ARG A 32 -10.84 -9.30 4.74
CA ARG A 32 -10.70 -9.18 6.20
C ARG A 32 -10.28 -7.77 6.60
N LEU A 33 -9.27 -7.21 5.92
CA LEU A 33 -8.80 -5.86 6.17
C LEU A 33 -9.88 -4.81 5.86
N ALA A 34 -10.57 -4.93 4.72
CA ALA A 34 -11.62 -4.01 4.32
C ALA A 34 -12.78 -3.98 5.32
N LEU A 35 -13.25 -5.17 5.76
CA LEU A 35 -14.33 -5.31 6.75
C LEU A 35 -13.97 -4.72 8.12
N THR A 36 -12.68 -4.71 8.48
CA THR A 36 -12.21 -4.07 9.72
C THR A 36 -12.07 -2.55 9.62
N GLY A 37 -12.24 -1.95 8.44
CA GLY A 37 -12.13 -0.50 8.24
C GLY A 37 -10.73 0.00 7.91
N ASN A 38 -9.85 -0.86 7.38
CA ASN A 38 -8.51 -0.42 6.97
C ASN A 38 -8.61 0.55 5.77
N PRO A 39 -8.10 1.78 5.89
CA PRO A 39 -8.28 2.83 4.89
C PRO A 39 -7.59 2.53 3.56
N THR A 40 -6.38 1.96 3.59
CA THR A 40 -5.57 1.70 2.39
C THR A 40 -6.26 0.73 1.44
N VAL A 41 -6.93 -0.28 1.99
CA VAL A 41 -7.67 -1.27 1.17
C VAL A 41 -9.10 -0.81 0.88
N LEU A 42 -9.72 0.06 1.69
CA LEU A 42 -11.07 0.54 1.39
C LEU A 42 -11.11 1.58 0.26
N LEU A 43 -10.10 2.45 0.16
CA LEU A 43 -10.05 3.54 -0.81
C LEU A 43 -10.24 3.08 -2.28
N PRO A 44 -9.59 2.01 -2.77
CA PRO A 44 -9.75 1.53 -4.14
C PRO A 44 -11.18 1.15 -4.55
N LEU A 45 -12.09 0.88 -3.60
CA LEU A 45 -13.50 0.61 -3.90
C LEU A 45 -14.26 1.86 -4.37
N PHE A 46 -13.80 3.05 -3.96
CA PHE A 46 -14.52 4.30 -4.11
C PHE A 46 -13.78 5.36 -4.95
N VAL A 47 -12.51 5.11 -5.28
CA VAL A 47 -11.68 6.01 -6.12
C VAL A 47 -12.35 6.24 -7.48
N ALA A 48 -12.28 7.44 -8.05
CA ALA A 48 -12.95 7.74 -9.31
C ALA A 48 -12.33 6.92 -10.47
N GLY A 49 -13.16 6.53 -11.45
CA GLY A 49 -12.71 5.64 -12.53
C GLY A 49 -11.51 6.17 -13.33
N HIS A 50 -11.42 7.50 -13.49
CA HIS A 50 -10.31 8.15 -14.22
C HIS A 50 -8.99 8.17 -13.44
N GLU A 51 -9.00 7.90 -12.14
CA GLU A 51 -7.79 7.78 -11.32
C GLU A 51 -7.23 6.34 -11.32
N ILE A 52 -7.93 5.40 -11.96
CA ILE A 52 -7.55 3.98 -12.03
C ILE A 52 -6.66 3.76 -13.25
N VAL A 53 -5.39 3.45 -13.04
CA VAL A 53 -4.44 3.13 -14.11
C VAL A 53 -4.74 1.78 -14.77
N ARG A 54 -5.12 0.78 -13.97
CA ARG A 54 -5.46 -0.56 -14.45
C ARG A 54 -6.45 -1.24 -13.51
N ILE A 55 -7.42 -1.93 -14.09
CA ILE A 55 -8.42 -2.72 -13.37
C ILE A 55 -8.78 -3.94 -14.21
N THR A 56 -9.04 -5.06 -13.53
CA THR A 56 -9.51 -6.30 -14.15
C THR A 56 -11.03 -6.38 -14.10
N GLU A 57 -11.62 -7.29 -14.86
CA GLU A 57 -13.07 -7.53 -14.80
C GLU A 57 -13.56 -7.86 -13.39
N LEU A 58 -12.85 -8.75 -12.68
CA LEU A 58 -13.13 -9.05 -11.27
C LEU A 58 -13.03 -7.82 -10.36
N GLY A 59 -12.11 -6.88 -10.68
CA GLY A 59 -12.00 -5.62 -9.96
C GLY A 59 -13.23 -4.73 -10.17
N HIS A 60 -13.80 -4.71 -11.38
CA HIS A 60 -15.04 -4.01 -11.66
C HIS A 60 -16.21 -4.62 -10.88
N GLU A 61 -16.36 -5.94 -10.90
CA GLU A 61 -17.37 -6.66 -10.13
C GLU A 61 -17.25 -6.37 -8.63
N LEU A 62 -16.02 -6.38 -8.11
CA LEU A 62 -15.76 -6.09 -6.70
C LEU A 62 -16.23 -4.69 -6.32
N ARG A 63 -15.92 -3.69 -7.16
CA ARG A 63 -16.34 -2.29 -6.96
C ARG A 63 -17.84 -2.10 -7.09
N ALA A 64 -18.49 -2.79 -8.03
CA ALA A 64 -19.94 -2.77 -8.15
C ALA A 64 -20.65 -3.29 -6.88
N ASN A 65 -19.95 -4.11 -6.08
CA ASN A 65 -20.43 -4.63 -4.80
C ASN A 65 -19.88 -3.89 -3.57
N ALA A 66 -19.26 -2.72 -3.72
CA ALA A 66 -18.64 -1.95 -2.62
C ALA A 66 -19.59 -1.69 -1.44
N THR A 67 -20.87 -1.45 -1.71
CA THR A 67 -21.91 -1.20 -0.69
C THR A 67 -22.16 -2.41 0.21
N LYS A 68 -21.88 -3.64 -0.25
CA LYS A 68 -21.98 -4.87 0.54
C LYS A 68 -20.78 -5.09 1.46
N ILE A 69 -19.68 -4.38 1.24
CA ILE A 69 -18.41 -4.54 1.97
C ILE A 69 -18.33 -3.56 3.14
N VAL A 70 -18.93 -2.38 3.01
CA VAL A 70 -18.87 -1.35 4.05
C VAL A 70 -19.86 -1.61 5.19
N SER A 71 -19.47 -1.20 6.39
CA SER A 71 -20.30 -1.28 7.59
C SER A 71 -20.12 -0.02 8.44
N ARG A 72 -21.05 0.22 9.38
CA ARG A 72 -20.93 1.33 10.35
C ARG A 72 -19.63 1.26 11.15
N GLN A 73 -19.21 0.06 11.54
CA GLN A 73 -17.95 -0.16 12.23
C GLN A 73 -16.74 0.23 11.38
N ALA A 74 -16.70 -0.22 10.12
CA ALA A 74 -15.63 0.13 9.18
C ALA A 74 -15.57 1.64 8.93
N GLY A 75 -16.73 2.30 8.79
CA GLY A 75 -16.83 3.74 8.62
C GLY A 75 -16.29 4.52 9.84
N LEU A 76 -16.57 4.09 11.07
CA LEU A 76 -16.05 4.73 12.28
C LEU A 76 -14.52 4.64 12.37
N ARG A 77 -13.95 3.49 12.00
CA ARG A 77 -12.49 3.28 11.92
C ARG A 77 -11.87 4.19 10.86
N PHE A 78 -12.45 4.20 9.67
CA PHE A 78 -12.00 5.04 8.56
C PHE A 78 -12.04 6.53 8.91
N ALA A 79 -13.14 6.99 9.55
CA ALA A 79 -13.25 8.36 10.02
C ALA A 79 -12.18 8.71 11.08
N GLY A 80 -11.78 7.75 11.90
CA GLY A 80 -10.64 7.88 12.82
C GLY A 80 -9.34 8.18 12.08
N TYR A 81 -9.06 7.41 11.04
CA TYR A 81 -7.90 7.64 10.17
C TYR A 81 -7.93 9.02 9.48
N LEU A 82 -9.07 9.40 8.90
CA LEU A 82 -9.20 10.73 8.26
C LEU A 82 -8.94 11.87 9.26
N ARG A 83 -9.43 11.75 10.50
CA ARG A 83 -9.16 12.73 11.54
C ARG A 83 -7.66 12.86 11.85
N THR A 84 -6.91 11.77 11.78
CA THR A 84 -5.45 11.79 11.95
C THR A 84 -4.78 12.52 10.79
N LEU A 85 -5.22 12.31 9.54
CA LEU A 85 -4.69 13.04 8.38
C LEU A 85 -4.95 14.55 8.47
N VAL A 86 -6.17 14.94 8.85
CA VAL A 86 -6.55 16.36 8.96
C VAL A 86 -5.83 17.04 10.13
N ARG A 87 -5.71 16.37 11.28
CA ARG A 87 -5.05 16.92 12.48
C ARG A 87 -3.53 16.84 12.44
N GLY A 88 -3.00 15.91 11.66
CA GLY A 88 -1.59 15.58 11.56
C GLY A 88 -1.04 15.75 10.15
N GLY A 89 -1.52 16.73 9.38
CA GLY A 89 -1.02 17.09 8.04
C GLY A 89 0.48 17.49 7.98
N SER A 90 1.25 17.20 9.02
CA SER A 90 2.70 17.21 9.06
C SER A 90 3.29 15.82 9.31
N CYS A 91 2.69 14.74 8.84
CA CYS A 91 3.54 13.67 8.31
C CYS A 91 4.15 14.22 7.02
N GLY A 92 5.19 15.05 7.21
CA GLY A 92 6.15 15.37 6.16
C GLY A 92 6.66 14.07 5.53
N PRO A 93 7.32 14.14 4.36
CA PRO A 93 7.88 12.96 3.74
C PRO A 93 8.60 12.19 4.82
N THR A 94 8.25 10.92 5.04
CA THR A 94 9.11 10.01 5.80
C THR A 94 10.47 10.23 5.18
N ALA A 95 11.34 10.96 5.88
CA ALA A 95 12.53 11.52 5.27
C ALA A 95 13.33 10.33 4.78
N ARG A 96 13.28 10.10 3.47
CA ARG A 96 14.13 9.15 2.76
C ARG A 96 15.47 9.87 2.71
N PRO A 97 16.43 9.53 3.59
CA PRO A 97 17.62 10.34 3.81
C PRO A 97 18.61 10.32 2.63
N GLU A 98 18.29 9.67 1.51
CA GLU A 98 19.15 9.57 0.33
C GLU A 98 18.94 10.66 -0.74
N VAL A 99 17.97 11.58 -0.59
CA VAL A 99 17.81 12.70 -1.54
C VAL A 99 18.68 13.89 -1.11
N VAL A 100 19.98 13.68 -1.03
CA VAL A 100 20.97 14.76 -1.12
C VAL A 100 21.54 14.68 -2.53
N SER A 101 21.03 15.52 -3.42
CA SER A 101 21.69 15.78 -4.70
C SER A 101 23.11 16.25 -4.41
N VAL A 102 24.08 15.42 -4.74
CA VAL A 102 25.47 15.83 -4.89
C VAL A 102 25.50 16.69 -6.14
N GLU A 103 25.36 18.01 -5.98
CA GLU A 103 25.70 18.94 -7.04
C GLU A 103 27.20 18.81 -7.30
N GLN A 104 27.54 18.33 -8.49
CA GLN A 104 28.90 18.34 -8.99
C GLN A 104 29.27 19.76 -9.39
N GLY A 105 30.40 20.23 -8.87
CA GLY A 105 31.23 21.30 -9.41
C GLY A 105 32.67 20.80 -9.46
#